data_AF-K0DH35-F1
#
_entry.id   AF-K0DH35-F1
#
_cell.length_a   1.000
_cell.length_b   1.000
_cell.length_c   1.000
_cell.angle_alpha   90.00
_cell.angle_beta   90.00
_cell.angle_gamma   90.00
#
_symmetry.space_group_name_H-M   'P 1'
#
loop_
_entity.id
_entity.type
_entity.pdbx_description
1 polymer ?
#
loop_
_entity_poly.entity_id
_entity_poly.type
_entity_poly.pdbx_seq_one_letter_code
_entity_poly.pdbx_strand_id
1 'polypeptide(L)'
;MRLVGTAREKASVLSFVLKGYETQEGGRALNEEGIAVRSGHHCAQPVLRRFGLEATVRPSLAFYNTCDEVDAMVSVVRALTSRGGR
;
A
#
# COMPACT_ATOMS: atom_id res chain seq x y z
N MET A 1 3.17 5.66 -7.98
CA MET A 1 2.37 5.37 -6.77
C MET A 1 1.73 6.66 -6.28
N ARG A 2 0.54 6.61 -5.68
CA ARG A 2 -0.07 7.75 -4.96
C ARG A 2 -0.35 7.34 -3.51
N LEU A 3 0.18 8.10 -2.55
CA LEU A 3 -0.15 7.95 -1.13
C LEU A 3 -1.53 8.54 -0.82
N VAL A 4 -2.23 7.94 0.14
CA VAL A 4 -3.55 8.38 0.63
C VAL A 4 -3.43 8.72 2.11
N GLY A 5 -3.82 9.94 2.48
CA GLY A 5 -3.67 10.47 3.83
C GLY A 5 -2.20 10.80 4.17
N THR A 6 -1.86 12.08 4.10
CA THR A 6 -0.51 12.63 4.34
C THR A 6 -0.52 13.66 5.47
N ALA A 7 -1.31 13.40 6.52
CA ALA A 7 -1.33 14.25 7.71
C ALA A 7 0.09 14.40 8.28
N ARG A 8 0.40 15.57 8.86
CA ARG A 8 1.72 15.84 9.44
C ARG A 8 2.03 14.90 10.61
N GLU A 9 1.06 14.68 11.48
CA GLU A 9 1.14 13.80 12.64
C GLU A 9 0.40 12.51 12.33
N LYS A 10 1.07 11.61 11.62
CA LYS A 10 0.48 10.36 11.13
C LYS A 10 1.04 9.16 11.88
N ALA A 11 0.16 8.22 12.20
CA ALA A 11 0.58 6.89 12.66
C ALA A 11 1.35 6.12 11.55
N SER A 12 1.98 5.02 11.93
CA SER A 12 2.79 4.13 11.07
C SER A 12 1.96 3.26 10.11
N VAL A 13 0.91 3.83 9.49
CA VAL A 13 -0.01 3.16 8.58
C VAL A 13 0.00 3.86 7.23
N LEU A 14 0.35 3.15 6.15
CA LEU A 14 0.52 3.78 4.83
C LEU A 14 -0.47 3.21 3.82
N SER A 15 -1.57 3.91 3.56
CA SER A 15 -2.46 3.58 2.44
C SER A 15 -1.94 4.16 1.13
N PHE A 16 -1.92 3.37 0.07
CA PHE A 16 -1.53 3.82 -1.27
C PHE A 16 -2.25 3.07 -2.39
N VAL A 17 -2.15 3.63 -3.59
CA VAL A 17 -2.55 3.00 -4.86
C VAL A 17 -1.36 2.99 -5.83
N LEU A 18 -1.26 1.91 -6.61
CA LEU A 18 -0.24 1.73 -7.65
C LEU A 18 -0.89 2.01 -9.01
N LYS A 19 -0.23 2.83 -9.84
CA LYS A 19 -0.75 3.15 -11.17
C LYS A 19 -0.67 1.89 -12.05
N GLY A 20 -1.77 1.55 -12.72
CA GLY A 20 -1.85 0.37 -13.58
C GLY A 20 -2.11 -0.94 -12.83
N TYR A 21 -2.41 -0.91 -11.53
CA TYR A 21 -2.73 -2.11 -10.76
C TYR A 21 -4.06 -1.92 -10.03
N GLU A 22 -4.91 -2.94 -10.11
CA GLU A 22 -5.99 -3.06 -9.15
C GLU A 22 -5.40 -3.34 -7.76
N THR A 23 -6.07 -2.83 -6.71
CA THR A 23 -5.51 -2.91 -5.35
C THR A 23 -5.34 -4.35 -4.85
N GLN A 24 -6.16 -5.29 -5.32
CA GLN A 24 -6.01 -6.71 -5.01
C GLN A 24 -4.77 -7.31 -5.69
N GLU A 25 -4.49 -6.92 -6.93
CA GLU A 25 -3.31 -7.37 -7.67
C GLU A 25 -2.03 -6.83 -7.04
N GLY A 26 -2.01 -5.55 -6.64
CA GLY A 26 -0.89 -4.96 -5.91
C GLY A 26 -0.63 -5.66 -4.57
N GLY A 27 -1.69 -6.02 -3.83
CA GLY A 27 -1.58 -6.79 -2.59
C GLY A 27 -1.05 -8.21 -2.83
N ARG A 28 -1.53 -8.88 -3.89
CA ARG A 28 -1.04 -10.21 -4.29
C ARG A 28 0.43 -10.18 -4.70
N ALA A 29 0.84 -9.21 -5.51
CA ALA A 29 2.21 -9.07 -5.97
C ALA A 29 3.20 -8.84 -4.81
N LEU A 30 2.80 -8.06 -3.79
CA LEU A 30 3.60 -7.90 -2.57
C LEU A 30 3.68 -9.21 -1.77
N ASN A 31 2.57 -9.95 -1.66
CA ASN A 31 2.54 -11.24 -0.97
C ASN A 31 3.43 -12.30 -1.65
N GLU A 32 3.50 -12.31 -2.98
CA GLU A 32 4.38 -13.20 -3.75
C GLU A 32 5.88 -12.93 -3.46
N GLU A 33 6.22 -11.71 -3.07
CA GLU A 33 7.56 -11.31 -2.62
C GLU A 33 7.74 -11.44 -1.09
N GLY A 34 6.81 -12.10 -0.39
CA GLY A 34 6.86 -12.34 1.05
C GLY A 34 6.43 -11.14 1.93
N ILE A 35 5.87 -10.09 1.34
CA ILE A 35 5.46 -8.88 2.07
C ILE A 35 3.95 -8.90 2.33
N ALA A 36 3.58 -9.16 3.58
CA ALA A 36 2.18 -9.19 3.99
C ALA A 36 1.58 -7.78 4.10
N VAL A 37 0.51 -7.53 3.33
CA VAL A 37 -0.26 -6.28 3.37
C VAL A 37 -1.76 -6.56 3.34
N ARG A 38 -2.57 -5.57 3.74
CA ARG A 38 -4.02 -5.63 3.53
C ARG A 38 -4.38 -4.83 2.27
N SER A 39 -5.20 -5.40 1.38
CA SER A 39 -5.88 -4.67 0.31
C SER A 39 -7.39 -4.56 0.62
N GLY A 40 -8.04 -3.55 0.02
CA GLY A 40 -9.50 -3.41 0.04
C GLY A 40 -9.98 -2.15 0.78
N HIS A 41 -11.19 -2.24 1.35
CA HIS A 41 -11.87 -1.08 1.95
C HIS A 41 -11.39 -0.73 3.36
N HIS A 42 -10.71 -1.66 4.04
CA HIS A 42 -10.29 -1.51 5.45
C HIS A 42 -11.43 -1.13 6.41
N CYS A 43 -12.65 -1.56 6.13
CA CYS A 43 -13.87 -1.17 6.85
C CYS A 43 -14.12 0.35 6.89
N ALA A 44 -13.61 1.10 5.90
CA ALA A 44 -13.61 2.57 5.87
C ALA A 44 -14.07 3.15 4.52
N GLN A 45 -15.08 2.51 3.89
CA GLN A 45 -15.60 2.91 2.57
C GLN A 45 -15.97 4.40 2.46
N PRO A 46 -16.62 5.05 3.45
CA PRO A 46 -16.97 6.48 3.33
C PRO A 46 -15.75 7.39 3.18
N VAL A 47 -14.67 7.10 3.90
CA VAL A 47 -13.43 7.88 3.82
C VAL A 47 -12.71 7.63 2.50
N LEU A 48 -12.67 6.39 2.03
CA LEU A 48 -12.09 6.06 0.72
C LEU A 48 -12.82 6.80 -0.40
N ARG A 49 -14.16 6.82 -0.37
CA ARG A 49 -14.98 7.56 -1.34
C ARG A 49 -14.73 9.06 -1.31
N ARG A 50 -14.52 9.65 -0.12
CA ARG A 50 -14.08 11.05 0.01
C ARG A 50 -12.74 11.32 -0.71
N PHE A 51 -11.85 10.33 -0.78
CA PHE A 51 -10.60 10.39 -1.53
C PHE A 51 -10.71 9.93 -3.00
N GLY A 52 -11.93 9.68 -3.49
CA GLY A 52 -12.20 9.21 -4.85
C GLY A 52 -11.71 7.79 -5.11
N LEU A 53 -11.69 6.93 -4.09
CA LEU A 53 -11.21 5.56 -4.16
C LEU A 53 -12.25 4.60 -3.58
N GLU A 54 -12.28 3.37 -4.07
CA GLU A 54 -13.02 2.29 -3.40
C GLU A 54 -12.10 1.46 -2.52
N ALA A 55 -10.82 1.31 -2.85
CA ALA A 55 -9.88 0.48 -2.11
C ALA A 55 -8.47 1.07 -2.09
N THR A 56 -7.63 0.59 -1.16
CA THR A 56 -6.18 0.84 -1.12
C THR A 56 -5.41 -0.42 -0.77
N VAL A 57 -4.09 -0.40 -1.01
CA VAL A 57 -3.13 -1.29 -0.35
C VAL A 57 -2.61 -0.60 0.90
N ARG A 58 -2.47 -1.33 2.02
CA ARG A 58 -2.12 -0.77 3.32
C ARG A 58 -1.17 -1.67 4.12
N PRO A 59 0.16 -1.49 4.00
CA PRO A 59 1.08 -1.87 5.06
C PRO A 59 0.83 -1.06 6.33
N SER A 60 0.95 -1.73 7.47
CA SER A 60 0.83 -1.12 8.81
C SER A 60 2.00 -1.61 9.62
N LEU A 61 2.87 -0.70 10.06
CA LEU A 61 4.08 -1.03 10.79
C LEU A 61 3.83 -0.99 12.30
N ALA A 62 4.52 -1.88 13.01
CA ALA A 62 4.57 -1.94 14.46
C ALA A 62 6.02 -1.81 14.94
N PHE A 63 6.22 -1.73 16.26
CA PHE A 63 7.53 -1.52 16.89
C PHE A 63 8.54 -2.65 16.62
N TYR A 64 8.07 -3.83 16.21
CA TYR A 64 8.93 -4.97 15.87
C TYR A 64 9.41 -4.95 14.42
N ASN A 65 8.86 -4.07 13.57
CA ASN A 65 9.34 -3.97 12.20
C ASN A 65 10.70 -3.29 12.14
N THR A 66 11.49 -3.65 11.14
CA THR A 66 12.85 -3.12 10.95
C THR A 66 12.93 -2.18 9.75
N CYS A 67 13.98 -1.36 9.69
CA CYS A 67 14.27 -0.55 8.51
C CYS A 67 14.51 -1.42 7.26
N ASP A 68 15.19 -2.56 7.43
CA ASP A 68 15.46 -3.51 6.34
C ASP A 68 14.16 -4.08 5.73
N GLU A 69 13.16 -4.38 6.55
CA GLU A 69 11.82 -4.80 6.08
C GLU A 69 11.13 -3.69 5.28
N VAL A 70 11.27 -2.44 5.73
CA VAL A 70 10.73 -1.27 5.01
C VAL A 70 11.44 -1.09 3.67
N ASP A 71 12.76 -1.22 3.64
CA ASP A 71 13.56 -1.09 2.42
C ASP A 71 13.25 -2.20 1.42
N ALA A 72 13.07 -3.44 1.89
CA ALA A 72 12.63 -4.55 1.06
C ALA A 72 11.25 -4.26 0.43
N MET A 73 10.29 -3.80 1.23
CA MET A 73 8.96 -3.41 0.72
C MET A 73 9.06 -2.28 -0.31
N VAL A 74 9.85 -1.24 -0.04
CA VAL A 74 10.02 -0.10 -0.96
C VAL A 74 10.65 -0.56 -2.28
N SER A 75 11.63 -1.46 -2.24
CA SER A 75 12.26 -2.04 -3.43
C SER A 75 11.24 -2.73 -4.33
N VAL A 76 10.40 -3.59 -3.75
CA VAL A 76 9.34 -4.30 -4.48
C VAL A 76 8.31 -3.32 -5.05
N VAL A 77 7.85 -2.35 -4.25
CA VAL A 77 6.90 -1.33 -4.74
C VAL A 77 7.48 -0.55 -5.92
N ARG A 78 8.75 -0.17 -5.87
CA ARG A 78 9.43 0.52 -6.98
C ARG A 78 9.47 -0.35 -8.24
N ALA A 79 9.85 -1.62 -8.11
CA ALA A 79 9.89 -2.57 -9.22
C ALA A 79 8.51 -2.78 -9.87
N LEU A 80 7.44 -2.86 -9.07
CA LEU A 80 6.06 -2.94 -9.58
C LEU A 80 5.67 -1.67 -10.32
N THR A 81 6.04 -0.48 -9.82
CA THR A 81 5.71 0.78 -10.50
C THR A 81 6.50 1.02 -11.79
N SER A 82 7.71 0.50 -11.92
CA SER A 82 8.53 0.65 -13.13
C SER A 82 8.13 -0.30 -14.25
N ARG A 83 7.55 -1.46 -13.91
CA ARG A 83 7.15 -2.47 -14.90
C ARG A 83 5.94 -2.04 -15.73
N GLY A 84 5.19 -1.03 -15.29
CA GLY A 84 3.90 -0.64 -15.89
C GLY A 84 2.92 -1.79 -15.71
N GLY A 85 1.94 -1.64 -14.82
CA GLY A 85 0.92 -2.67 -14.66
C GLY A 85 0.24 -2.99 -15.99
N ARG A 86 -0.08 -4.27 -16.19
CA ARG A 86 -0.66 -4.80 -17.43
C ARG A 86 -2.01 -4.16 -17.74
#